data_AF-A0A6J4Y3R7-F1
#
_entry.id   AF-A0A6J4Y3R7-F1
#
_cell.length_a   1.000
_cell.length_b   1.000
_cell.length_c   1.000
_cell.angle_alpha   90.00
_cell.angle_beta   90.00
_cell.angle_gamma   90.00
#
_symmetry.space_group_name_H-M   'P 1'
#
loop_
_entity.id
_entity.type
_entity.pdbx_description
1 polymer ?
#
loop_
_entity_poly.entity_id
_entity_poly.type
_entity_poly.pdbx_seq_one_letter_code
_entity_poly.pdbx_strand_id
1 'polypeptide(L)'
;MKISKQTRSKWLSTRLYQAGACILLLAVIAGCMGNYGNYNRDFEVFEAFNNQRMPLDYRYYYYHSGSEPIAVIGVEKKYDAGSRMWREVDPATEQFKDLIHWIWEDLGYESFAARINDPSGQQVGIMFTSVREITIEPAHKLKIDQNKLQNCRSNILNLVNVL
;
A
#
# COMPACT_ATOMS: atom_id res chain seq x y z
N MET A 1 -66.59 -2.64 -8.60
CA MET A 1 -65.46 -3.60 -8.57
C MET A 1 -64.15 -2.81 -8.48
N LYS A 2 -63.46 -2.85 -7.32
CA LYS A 2 -62.29 -2.01 -6.95
C LYS A 2 -61.00 -2.82 -7.18
N ILE A 3 -60.37 -2.73 -8.34
CA ILE A 3 -59.07 -3.36 -8.61
C ILE A 3 -58.23 -2.40 -9.45
N SER A 4 -57.43 -1.53 -8.83
CA SER A 4 -56.39 -0.78 -9.58
C SER A 4 -55.29 -0.12 -8.74
N LYS A 5 -55.47 0.11 -7.43
CA LYS A 5 -54.45 0.81 -6.62
C LYS A 5 -53.43 -0.12 -5.93
N GLN A 6 -53.84 -1.34 -5.58
CA GLN A 6 -53.06 -2.22 -4.71
C GLN A 6 -51.89 -2.93 -5.42
N THR A 7 -51.98 -3.14 -6.73
CA THR A 7 -50.92 -3.73 -7.55
C THR A 7 -49.83 -2.74 -7.92
N ARG A 8 -50.14 -1.44 -8.04
CA ARG A 8 -49.15 -0.39 -8.34
C ARG A 8 -48.20 -0.12 -7.17
N SER A 9 -48.70 -0.13 -5.93
CA SER A 9 -47.86 0.20 -4.76
C SER A 9 -46.84 -0.90 -4.43
N LYS A 10 -47.20 -2.18 -4.62
CA LYS A 10 -46.29 -3.32 -4.43
C LYS A 10 -45.14 -3.30 -5.45
N TRP A 11 -45.40 -2.88 -6.68
CA TRP A 11 -44.39 -2.81 -7.73
C TRP A 11 -43.39 -1.65 -7.52
N LEU A 12 -43.87 -0.52 -6.97
CA LEU A 12 -43.05 0.63 -6.58
C LEU A 12 -42.19 0.31 -5.34
N SER A 13 -42.73 -0.39 -4.34
CA SER A 13 -41.98 -0.76 -3.14
C SER A 13 -40.85 -1.75 -3.45
N THR A 14 -41.07 -2.74 -4.32
CA THR A 14 -40.02 -3.69 -4.70
C THR A 14 -38.88 -3.01 -5.45
N ARG A 15 -39.18 -2.06 -6.35
CA ARG A 15 -38.15 -1.28 -7.05
C ARG A 15 -37.37 -0.34 -6.13
N LEU A 16 -38.01 0.23 -5.11
CA LEU A 16 -37.34 1.04 -4.09
C LEU A 16 -36.42 0.20 -3.20
N TYR A 17 -36.84 -1.00 -2.81
CA TYR A 17 -35.99 -1.95 -2.06
C TYR A 17 -34.79 -2.41 -2.89
N GLN A 18 -35.00 -2.72 -4.17
CA GLN A 18 -33.92 -3.14 -5.06
C GLN A 18 -32.90 -2.01 -5.32
N ALA A 19 -33.39 -0.78 -5.51
CA ALA A 19 -32.51 0.38 -5.64
C ALA A 19 -31.74 0.68 -4.34
N GLY A 20 -32.39 0.58 -3.19
CA GLY A 20 -31.74 0.74 -1.88
C GLY A 20 -30.66 -0.31 -1.63
N ALA A 21 -30.91 -1.57 -1.95
CA ALA A 21 -29.92 -2.65 -1.84
C ALA A 21 -28.70 -2.42 -2.75
N CYS A 22 -28.91 -1.96 -3.99
CA CYS A 22 -27.81 -1.63 -4.90
C CYS A 22 -26.96 -0.45 -4.40
N ILE A 23 -27.60 0.60 -3.86
CA ILE A 23 -26.87 1.75 -3.31
C ILE A 23 -26.03 1.34 -2.09
N LEU A 24 -26.59 0.50 -1.22
CA LEU A 24 -25.89 0.01 -0.03
C LEU A 24 -24.70 -0.88 -0.42
N LEU A 25 -24.89 -1.74 -1.43
CA LEU A 25 -23.81 -2.58 -1.98
C LEU A 25 -22.69 -1.71 -2.58
N LEU A 26 -23.01 -0.68 -3.36
CA LEU A 26 -22.03 0.24 -3.94
C LEU A 26 -21.25 1.02 -2.87
N ALA A 27 -21.93 1.45 -1.80
CA ALA A 27 -21.27 2.13 -0.68
C ALA A 27 -20.28 1.24 0.08
N VAL A 28 -20.59 -0.06 0.22
CA VAL A 28 -19.68 -1.04 0.85
C VAL A 28 -18.45 -1.28 -0.03
N ILE A 29 -18.62 -1.37 -1.36
CA ILE A 29 -17.49 -1.61 -2.29
C ILE A 29 -16.57 -0.38 -2.37
N ALA A 30 -17.12 0.83 -2.29
CA ALA A 30 -16.34 2.07 -2.31
C ALA A 30 -15.38 2.19 -1.10
N GLY A 31 -15.72 1.59 0.05
CA GLY A 31 -14.88 1.59 1.26
C GLY A 31 -13.63 0.71 1.19
N CYS A 32 -13.53 -0.19 0.21
CA CYS A 32 -12.37 -1.09 0.03
C CYS A 32 -11.31 -0.53 -0.94
N MET A 33 -11.53 0.63 -1.54
CA MET A 33 -10.56 1.26 -2.42
C MET A 33 -9.52 2.02 -1.58
N GLY A 34 -8.49 1.31 -1.16
CA GLY A 34 -7.38 1.92 -0.43
C GLY A 34 -6.65 2.92 -1.32
N ASN A 35 -6.42 4.13 -0.79
CA ASN A 35 -5.65 5.16 -1.47
C ASN A 35 -4.15 4.87 -1.27
N TYR A 36 -3.64 3.91 -2.04
CA TYR A 36 -2.24 3.50 -2.00
C TYR A 36 -1.42 4.29 -3.02
N GLY A 37 -0.15 4.51 -2.69
CA GLY A 37 0.82 5.03 -3.64
C GLY A 37 1.13 4.02 -4.75
N ASN A 38 1.93 4.43 -5.72
CA ASN A 38 2.46 3.54 -6.74
C ASN A 38 3.98 3.67 -6.81
N TYR A 39 4.59 2.86 -7.67
CA TYR A 39 5.99 3.03 -7.99
C TYR A 39 6.22 2.82 -9.48
N ASN A 40 7.22 3.50 -10.04
CA ASN A 40 7.61 3.35 -11.43
C ASN A 40 9.07 2.94 -11.49
N ARG A 41 9.37 1.84 -12.19
CA ARG A 41 10.74 1.37 -12.39
C ARG A 41 11.56 2.47 -13.05
N ASP A 42 12.76 2.68 -12.54
CA ASP A 42 13.64 3.75 -12.99
C ASP A 42 15.10 3.28 -12.99
N PHE A 43 15.68 3.25 -14.19
CA PHE A 43 17.05 2.81 -14.40
C PHE A 43 18.09 3.82 -13.86
N GLU A 44 17.79 5.11 -13.85
CA GLU A 44 18.68 6.12 -13.27
C GLU A 44 18.77 5.93 -11.75
N VAL A 45 17.65 5.61 -11.11
CA VAL A 45 17.62 5.28 -9.68
C VAL A 45 18.42 4.00 -9.43
N PHE A 46 18.30 2.99 -10.30
CA PHE A 46 19.06 1.74 -10.20
C PHE A 46 20.56 1.99 -10.27
N GLU A 47 21.01 2.75 -11.26
CA GLU A 47 22.40 3.20 -11.38
C GLU A 47 22.85 4.01 -10.17
N ALA A 48 21.99 4.87 -9.62
CA ALA A 48 22.34 5.66 -8.45
C ALA A 48 22.60 4.76 -7.24
N PHE A 49 21.82 3.70 -7.01
CA PHE A 49 22.06 2.74 -5.93
C PHE A 49 23.39 2.00 -6.11
N ASN A 50 23.62 1.46 -7.31
CA ASN A 50 24.85 0.72 -7.62
C ASN A 50 26.11 1.58 -7.53
N ASN A 51 26.00 2.87 -7.86
CA ASN A 51 27.12 3.81 -7.83
C ASN A 51 27.19 4.63 -6.52
N GLN A 52 26.39 4.32 -5.51
CA GLN A 52 26.34 5.05 -4.22
C GLN A 52 26.06 6.56 -4.36
N ARG A 53 25.26 6.97 -5.36
CA ARG A 53 24.90 8.37 -5.62
C ARG A 53 23.52 8.71 -5.06
N MET A 54 23.28 8.29 -3.82
CA MET A 54 22.00 8.43 -3.13
C MET A 54 21.74 9.85 -2.62
N PRO A 55 20.53 10.41 -2.81
CA PRO A 55 20.16 11.71 -2.25
C PRO A 55 20.25 11.73 -0.70
N LEU A 56 21.06 12.64 -0.14
CA LEU A 56 21.25 12.75 1.32
C LEU A 56 20.09 13.47 2.05
N ASP A 57 19.12 13.98 1.31
CA ASP A 57 17.89 14.57 1.83
C ASP A 57 16.81 13.51 2.15
N TYR A 58 17.07 12.24 1.85
CA TYR A 58 16.22 11.12 2.22
C TYR A 58 16.69 10.44 3.52
N ARG A 59 15.76 9.74 4.18
CA ARG A 59 16.08 8.74 5.21
C ARG A 59 16.02 7.37 4.57
N TYR A 60 17.03 6.56 4.82
CA TYR A 60 17.14 5.25 4.23
C TYR A 60 16.80 4.16 5.23
N TYR A 61 16.06 3.18 4.76
CA TYR A 61 15.68 2.02 5.53
C TYR A 61 15.91 0.76 4.74
N TYR A 62 16.15 -0.34 5.43
CA TYR A 62 16.30 -1.65 4.83
C TYR A 62 15.43 -2.69 5.53
N TYR A 63 15.05 -3.71 4.78
CA TYR A 63 14.24 -4.83 5.26
C TYR A 63 14.95 -6.16 4.95
N HIS A 64 14.83 -7.11 5.87
CA HIS A 64 15.38 -8.46 5.72
C HIS A 64 14.26 -9.50 5.70
N SER A 65 14.45 -10.53 4.87
CA SER A 65 13.76 -11.81 5.03
C SER A 65 14.75 -12.79 5.67
N GLY A 66 14.57 -13.10 6.95
CA GLY A 66 15.57 -13.88 7.70
C GLY A 66 16.91 -13.15 7.80
N SER A 67 17.98 -13.75 7.26
CA SER A 67 19.33 -13.15 7.21
C SER A 67 19.62 -12.37 5.93
N GLU A 68 18.71 -12.36 4.97
CA GLU A 68 18.94 -11.80 3.64
C GLU A 68 18.30 -10.42 3.51
N PRO A 69 19.03 -9.37 3.08
CA PRO A 69 18.41 -8.13 2.70
C PRO A 69 17.63 -8.34 1.41
N ILE A 70 16.40 -7.81 1.35
CA ILE A 70 15.56 -7.94 0.15
C ILE A 70 15.13 -6.59 -0.42
N ALA A 71 15.21 -5.53 0.39
CA ALA A 71 14.83 -4.19 -0.04
C ALA A 71 15.56 -3.11 0.75
N VAL A 72 15.91 -2.04 0.05
CA VAL A 72 16.31 -0.74 0.61
C VAL A 72 15.38 0.33 0.04
N ILE A 73 14.90 1.23 0.89
CA ILE A 73 14.10 2.38 0.50
C ILE A 73 14.74 3.67 1.00
N GLY A 74 14.64 4.74 0.22
CA GLY A 74 14.92 6.10 0.64
C GLY A 74 13.65 6.92 0.53
N VAL A 75 13.23 7.59 1.59
CA VAL A 75 12.01 8.44 1.59
C VAL A 75 12.33 9.84 2.07
N GLU A 76 11.59 10.84 1.60
CA GLU A 76 11.77 12.22 2.10
C GLU A 76 11.64 12.24 3.63
N LYS A 77 12.41 13.11 4.30
CA LYS A 77 12.48 13.19 5.78
C LYS A 77 11.15 13.42 6.51
N LYS A 78 10.08 13.80 5.80
CA LYS A 78 8.72 13.95 6.35
C LYS A 78 7.92 12.63 6.39
N TYR A 79 8.44 11.58 5.75
CA TYR A 79 7.90 10.22 5.76
C TYR A 79 8.76 9.30 6.65
N ASP A 80 8.18 8.15 7.00
CA ASP A 80 8.80 7.08 7.78
C ASP A 80 8.47 5.76 7.05
N ALA A 81 9.27 4.72 7.26
CA ALA A 81 8.98 3.42 6.66
C ALA A 81 7.78 2.71 7.32
N GLY A 82 7.28 3.22 8.44
CA GLY A 82 5.94 2.87 8.94
C GLY A 82 5.85 1.54 9.70
N SER A 83 6.97 0.81 9.85
CA SER A 83 6.97 -0.50 10.51
C SER A 83 8.29 -0.76 11.24
N ARG A 84 8.21 -1.45 12.38
CA ARG A 84 9.37 -1.91 13.16
C ARG A 84 10.26 -2.91 12.41
N MET A 85 9.77 -3.43 11.29
CA MET A 85 10.53 -4.34 10.42
C MET A 85 11.61 -3.61 9.60
N TRP A 86 11.44 -2.31 9.40
CA TRP A 86 12.40 -1.46 8.71
C TRP A 86 13.46 -0.97 9.69
N ARG A 87 14.72 -1.04 9.29
CA ARG A 87 15.85 -0.53 10.06
C ARG A 87 16.48 0.62 9.30
N GLU A 88 16.71 1.74 9.99
CA GLU A 88 17.38 2.90 9.40
C GLU A 88 18.85 2.58 9.11
N VAL A 89 19.39 3.12 8.02
CA VAL A 89 20.78 2.98 7.61
C VAL A 89 21.25 4.27 6.97
N ASP A 90 22.51 4.64 7.20
CA ASP A 90 23.10 5.82 6.57
C ASP A 90 23.65 5.45 5.17
N PRO A 91 23.21 6.13 4.08
CA PRO A 91 23.64 5.83 2.72
C PRO A 91 25.15 6.05 2.49
N ALA A 92 25.87 6.72 3.39
CA ALA A 92 27.31 6.95 3.30
C ALA A 92 28.16 5.85 3.98
N THR A 93 27.56 4.74 4.42
CA THR A 93 28.25 3.68 5.16
C THR A 93 28.55 2.45 4.30
N GLU A 94 29.59 1.70 4.65
CA GLU A 94 29.86 0.38 4.03
C GLU A 94 28.69 -0.60 4.27
N GLN A 95 27.98 -0.48 5.39
CA GLN A 95 26.77 -1.28 5.62
C GLN A 95 25.73 -1.06 4.50
N PHE A 96 25.51 0.18 4.07
CA PHE A 96 24.58 0.47 2.98
C PHE A 96 25.03 -0.19 1.67
N LYS A 97 26.33 -0.09 1.37
CA LYS A 97 26.92 -0.75 0.19
C LYS A 97 26.71 -2.26 0.22
N ASP A 98 26.97 -2.88 1.36
CA ASP A 98 26.77 -4.32 1.54
C ASP A 98 25.30 -4.69 1.35
N LEU A 99 24.36 -3.90 1.86
CA LEU A 99 22.93 -4.13 1.65
C LEU A 99 22.57 -4.13 0.17
N ILE A 100 23.06 -3.17 -0.61
CA ILE A 100 22.80 -3.12 -2.06
C ILE A 100 23.45 -4.30 -2.79
N HIS A 101 24.68 -4.66 -2.42
CA HIS A 101 25.40 -5.76 -3.04
C HIS A 101 24.77 -7.12 -2.77
N TRP A 102 24.23 -7.32 -1.57
CA TRP A 102 23.69 -8.61 -1.12
C TRP A 102 22.17 -8.72 -1.23
N ILE A 103 21.48 -7.78 -1.86
CA ILE A 103 20.05 -7.94 -2.11
C ILE A 103 19.82 -9.22 -2.88
N TRP A 104 19.11 -10.14 -2.23
CA TRP A 104 19.05 -11.52 -2.65
C TRP A 104 18.10 -11.66 -3.85
N GLU A 105 18.62 -12.15 -4.97
CA GLU A 105 17.89 -12.32 -6.24
C GLU A 105 17.34 -13.75 -6.46
N ASP A 106 17.17 -14.59 -5.41
CA ASP A 106 16.47 -15.86 -5.61
C ASP A 106 15.01 -15.64 -6.02
N LEU A 107 14.50 -16.63 -6.75
CA LEU A 107 13.15 -16.73 -7.31
C LEU A 107 12.99 -16.12 -8.72
N GLY A 108 14.09 -15.88 -9.44
CA GLY A 108 14.04 -15.47 -10.86
C GLY A 108 13.61 -14.02 -11.07
N TYR A 109 13.87 -13.16 -10.08
CA TYR A 109 13.62 -11.73 -10.16
C TYR A 109 14.93 -10.97 -10.01
N GLU A 110 15.34 -10.31 -11.10
CA GLU A 110 16.42 -9.33 -11.08
C GLU A 110 16.05 -8.19 -10.12
N SER A 111 17.03 -7.74 -9.36
CA SER A 111 16.89 -6.51 -8.60
C SER A 111 16.53 -5.36 -9.53
N PHE A 112 15.66 -4.48 -9.06
CA PHE A 112 15.29 -3.28 -9.78
C PHE A 112 15.17 -2.12 -8.80
N ALA A 113 15.20 -0.92 -9.36
CA ALA A 113 14.92 0.28 -8.62
C ALA A 113 13.72 1.01 -9.19
N ALA A 114 13.09 1.82 -8.35
CA ALA A 114 11.90 2.57 -8.72
C ALA A 114 11.78 3.86 -7.91
N ARG A 115 11.08 4.84 -8.49
CA ARG A 115 10.54 5.99 -7.76
C ARG A 115 9.25 5.57 -7.08
N ILE A 116 9.09 5.97 -5.84
CA ILE A 116 7.88 5.77 -5.04
C ILE A 116 7.07 7.05 -5.12
N ASN A 117 5.80 6.93 -5.46
CA ASN A 117 4.86 8.04 -5.47
C ASN A 117 3.76 7.82 -4.43
N ASP A 118 3.29 8.89 -3.82
CA ASP A 118 2.10 8.87 -2.99
C ASP A 118 0.82 8.72 -3.85
N PRO A 119 -0.37 8.58 -3.22
CA PRO A 119 -1.60 8.38 -3.99
C PRO A 119 -2.03 9.58 -4.84
N SER A 120 -1.47 10.77 -4.59
CA SER A 120 -1.68 11.94 -5.45
C SER A 120 -0.76 11.95 -6.68
N GLY A 121 0.20 11.03 -6.74
CA GLY A 121 1.22 10.94 -7.79
C GLY A 121 2.48 11.75 -7.49
N GLN A 122 2.58 12.38 -6.32
CA GLN A 122 3.81 13.07 -5.90
C GLN A 122 4.90 12.05 -5.59
N GLN A 123 6.10 12.20 -6.15
CA GLN A 123 7.25 11.40 -5.74
C GLN A 123 7.59 11.67 -4.27
N VAL A 124 7.75 10.62 -3.47
CA VAL A 124 8.05 10.67 -2.03
C VAL A 124 9.28 9.86 -1.63
N GLY A 125 9.84 9.09 -2.56
CA GLY A 125 11.01 8.26 -2.29
C GLY A 125 11.51 7.48 -3.49
N ILE A 126 12.47 6.61 -3.22
CA ILE A 126 13.09 5.64 -4.13
C ILE A 126 13.24 4.29 -3.43
N MET A 127 13.32 3.21 -4.19
CA MET A 127 13.60 1.87 -3.67
C MET A 127 14.58 1.12 -4.56
N PHE A 128 15.24 0.14 -3.97
CA PHE A 128 16.02 -0.91 -4.61
C PHE A 128 15.61 -2.25 -4.00
N THR A 129 15.16 -3.20 -4.80
CA THR A 129 14.50 -4.42 -4.30
C THR A 129 14.54 -5.54 -5.32
N SER A 130 14.51 -6.79 -4.85
CA SER A 130 14.26 -7.99 -5.67
C SER A 130 12.80 -8.49 -5.58
N VAL A 131 11.95 -7.83 -4.77
CA VAL A 131 10.52 -8.18 -4.63
C VAL A 131 9.59 -7.23 -5.38
N ARG A 132 8.47 -7.77 -5.86
CA ARG A 132 7.48 -7.02 -6.66
C ARG A 132 6.63 -6.03 -5.86
N GLU A 133 6.46 -6.22 -4.56
CA GLU A 133 5.52 -5.40 -3.78
C GLU A 133 6.18 -4.90 -2.50
N ILE A 134 6.12 -3.59 -2.27
CA ILE A 134 6.52 -2.95 -1.01
C ILE A 134 5.40 -2.00 -0.56
N THR A 135 5.19 -1.91 0.76
CA THR A 135 4.22 -0.98 1.35
C THR A 135 4.93 0.05 2.20
N ILE A 136 4.58 1.33 2.03
CA ILE A 136 5.18 2.46 2.77
C ILE A 136 4.05 3.27 3.39
N GLU A 137 4.20 3.65 4.66
CA GLU A 137 3.19 4.40 5.39
C GLU A 137 3.63 5.87 5.62
N PRO A 138 2.72 6.84 5.53
CA PRO A 138 3.01 8.20 5.94
C PRO A 138 3.44 8.26 7.42
N ALA A 139 4.46 9.05 7.76
CA ALA A 139 4.97 9.16 9.15
C ALA A 139 3.88 9.51 10.17
N HIS A 140 2.86 10.28 9.76
CA HIS A 140 1.72 10.64 10.62
C HIS A 140 0.67 9.53 10.78
N LYS A 141 0.69 8.48 9.95
CA LYS A 141 -0.22 7.32 10.06
C LYS A 141 0.26 6.26 11.06
N LEU A 142 1.47 6.38 11.61
CA LEU A 142 1.98 5.47 12.65
C LEU A 142 1.18 5.49 13.97
N LYS A 143 0.15 6.34 14.08
CA LYS A 143 -0.85 6.30 15.15
C LYS A 143 -2.22 5.75 14.70
N ILE A 144 -2.30 5.00 13.60
CA ILE A 144 -3.55 4.32 13.23
C ILE A 144 -3.66 3.02 14.03
N ASP A 145 -4.35 3.19 15.15
CA ASP A 145 -5.08 2.22 15.94
C ASP A 145 -5.34 0.88 15.21
N GLN A 146 -4.72 -0.19 15.70
CA GLN A 146 -4.95 -1.57 15.28
C GLN A 146 -6.44 -1.96 15.31
N ASN A 147 -7.29 -1.21 16.04
CA ASN A 147 -8.74 -1.37 16.01
C ASN A 147 -9.38 -1.06 14.65
N LYS A 148 -8.76 -0.23 13.80
CA LYS A 148 -9.33 0.14 12.49
C LYS A 148 -9.23 -1.01 11.47
N LEU A 149 -8.17 -1.83 11.56
CA LEU A 149 -8.01 -3.06 10.78
C LEU A 149 -8.94 -4.19 11.28
N GLN A 150 -9.17 -4.26 12.60
CA GLN A 150 -10.15 -5.17 13.21
C GLN A 150 -11.59 -4.86 12.74
N ASN A 151 -11.96 -3.58 12.62
CA ASN A 151 -13.27 -3.18 12.13
C ASN A 151 -13.53 -3.58 10.66
N CYS A 152 -12.51 -3.55 9.79
CA CYS A 152 -12.67 -4.05 8.43
C CYS A 152 -12.90 -5.57 8.39
N ARG A 153 -12.24 -6.35 9.27
CA ARG A 153 -12.48 -7.80 9.40
C ARG A 153 -13.84 -8.12 10.01
N SER A 154 -14.28 -7.38 11.04
CA SER A 154 -15.54 -7.61 11.74
C SER A 154 -16.76 -7.29 10.87
N ASN A 155 -16.72 -6.21 10.09
CA ASN A 155 -17.83 -5.85 9.20
C ASN A 155 -18.03 -6.85 8.05
N ILE A 156 -16.96 -7.49 7.56
CA ILE A 156 -17.05 -8.56 6.57
C ILE A 156 -17.65 -9.83 7.18
N LEU A 157 -17.24 -10.21 8.40
CA LEU A 157 -17.79 -11.38 9.09
C LEU A 157 -19.28 -11.20 9.48
N ASN A 158 -19.69 -10.00 9.86
CA ASN A 158 -21.09 -9.71 10.18
C ASN A 158 -22.00 -9.69 8.93
N LEU A 159 -21.48 -9.34 7.75
CA LEU A 159 -22.24 -9.41 6.50
C LEU A 159 -22.46 -10.85 6.01
N VAL A 160 -21.54 -11.76 6.30
CA VAL A 160 -21.67 -13.19 5.94
C VAL A 160 -22.66 -13.93 6.87
N ASN A 161 -22.88 -13.45 8.10
CA ASN A 161 -23.83 -14.06 9.04
C ASN A 161 -25.25 -13.50 8.96
N VAL A 162 -25.49 -12.48 8.13
CA VAL A 162 -26.81 -11.83 7.95
C VAL A 162 -27.42 -12.16 6.57
N LEU A 163 -26.68 -12.89 5.71
CA LEU A 163 -27.17 -13.52 4.48
C LEU A 163 -27.41 -15.01 4.70
#